data_AF-A0A328C2N3-F1
#
_entry.id   AF-A0A328C2N3-F1
#
_cell.length_a   1.000
_cell.length_b   1.000
_cell.length_c   1.000
_cell.angle_alpha   90.00
_cell.angle_beta   90.00
_cell.angle_gamma   90.00
#
_symmetry.space_group_name_H-M   'P 1'
#
loop_
_entity.id
_entity.type
_entity.pdbx_description
1 polymer ?
#
loop_
_entity_poly.entity_id
_entity_poly.type
_entity_poly.pdbx_seq_one_letter_code
_entity_poly.pdbx_strand_id
1 'polypeptide(L)'
;MNRIIKAESFISIMVVMLLFAIIYLSYSRWQGDQNKQTAFIFQQQQSLQLAENQIALIMANKPCENEIRQNNLTFKIECRSNELKVRFASGEIVLKKDL
;
A
#
# COMPACT_ATOMS: atom_id res chain seq x y z
N MET A 1 -20.58 -56.98 -1.69
CA MET A 1 -20.54 -56.11 -0.49
C MET A 1 -20.75 -54.67 -0.96
N ASN A 2 -22.00 -54.21 -1.04
CA ASN A 2 -22.31 -52.87 -1.56
C ASN A 2 -21.95 -51.81 -0.52
N ARG A 3 -20.98 -50.94 -0.83
CA ARG A 3 -20.68 -49.77 -0.02
C ARG A 3 -21.81 -48.76 -0.24
N ILE A 4 -22.71 -48.63 0.73
CA ILE A 4 -23.69 -47.55 0.75
C ILE A 4 -22.92 -46.27 1.07
N ILE A 5 -22.69 -45.43 0.06
CA ILE A 5 -22.21 -44.07 0.28
C ILE A 5 -23.39 -43.31 0.89
N LYS A 6 -23.31 -42.99 2.19
CA LYS A 6 -24.28 -42.09 2.83
C LYS A 6 -24.17 -40.74 2.14
N ALA A 7 -25.25 -40.29 1.50
CA ALA A 7 -25.36 -38.90 1.10
C ALA A 7 -25.27 -38.05 2.36
N GLU A 8 -24.29 -37.13 2.41
CA GLU A 8 -24.22 -36.12 3.46
C GLU A 8 -25.59 -35.43 3.59
N SER A 9 -26.04 -35.24 4.83
CA SER A 9 -27.31 -34.55 5.08
C SER A 9 -27.25 -33.14 4.51
N PHE A 10 -28.34 -32.67 3.89
CA PHE A 10 -28.45 -31.28 3.41
C PHE A 10 -28.07 -30.26 4.49
N ILE A 11 -28.37 -30.56 5.76
CA ILE A 11 -27.97 -29.76 6.93
C ILE A 11 -26.44 -29.68 7.07
N SER A 12 -25.72 -30.79 6.86
CA SER A 12 -24.24 -30.86 6.91
C SER A 12 -23.62 -29.88 5.91
N ILE A 13 -24.15 -29.87 4.68
CA ILE A 13 -23.68 -28.98 3.61
C ILE A 13 -23.96 -27.51 3.96
N MET A 14 -25.16 -27.19 4.48
CA MET A 14 -25.50 -25.83 4.88
C MET A 14 -24.59 -25.32 6.01
N VAL A 15 -24.29 -26.17 7.00
CA VAL A 15 -23.38 -25.81 8.10
C VAL A 15 -21.98 -25.50 7.56
N VAL A 16 -21.46 -26.33 6.66
CA VAL A 16 -20.15 -26.10 6.02
C VAL A 16 -20.14 -24.80 5.23
N MET A 17 -21.18 -24.52 4.42
CA MET A 17 -21.27 -23.27 3.66
C MET A 17 -21.32 -22.05 4.58
N LEU A 18 -22.05 -22.13 5.70
CA LEU A 18 -22.16 -21.03 6.65
C LEU A 18 -20.83 -20.76 7.34
N LEU A 19 -20.10 -21.81 7.73
CA LEU A 19 -18.75 -21.67 8.29
C LEU A 19 -17.78 -21.07 7.27
N PHE A 20 -17.82 -21.55 6.02
CA PHE A 20 -16.97 -21.00 4.95
C PHE A 20 -17.28 -19.53 4.69
N ALA A 21 -18.56 -19.15 4.66
CA ALA A 21 -18.97 -17.77 4.46
C ALA A 21 -18.44 -16.85 5.57
N ILE A 22 -18.53 -17.27 6.83
CA ILE A 22 -18.00 -16.50 7.97
C ILE A 22 -16.49 -16.31 7.84
N ILE A 23 -15.75 -17.37 7.55
CA ILE A 23 -14.29 -17.31 7.39
C ILE A 23 -13.93 -16.40 6.21
N TYR A 24 -14.58 -16.59 5.07
CA TYR A 24 -14.32 -15.82 3.86
C TYR A 24 -14.60 -14.32 4.06
N LEU A 25 -15.72 -13.97 4.67
CA LEU A 25 -16.07 -12.56 4.93
C LEU A 25 -15.10 -11.91 5.93
N SER A 26 -14.70 -12.65 6.96
CA SER A 26 -13.73 -12.17 7.95
C SER A 26 -12.37 -11.92 7.29
N TYR A 27 -11.91 -12.87 6.48
CA TYR A 27 -10.67 -12.74 5.72
C TYR A 27 -10.73 -11.58 4.71
N SER A 28 -11.83 -11.46 3.97
CA SER A 28 -12.01 -10.39 2.98
C SER A 28 -11.93 -9.00 3.62
N ARG A 29 -12.56 -8.82 4.78
CA ARG A 29 -12.48 -7.57 5.55
C ARG A 29 -11.05 -7.29 6.00
N TRP A 30 -10.39 -8.27 6.62
CA TRP A 30 -9.00 -8.13 7.06
C TRP A 30 -8.06 -7.82 5.89
N GLN A 31 -8.20 -8.52 4.77
CA GLN A 31 -7.41 -8.32 3.56
C GLN A 31 -7.59 -6.90 2.99
N GLY A 32 -8.82 -6.37 3.04
CA GLY A 32 -9.09 -4.99 2.63
C GLY A 32 -8.35 -3.96 3.49
N ASP A 33 -8.30 -4.17 4.80
CA ASP A 33 -7.57 -3.30 5.71
C ASP A 33 -6.05 -3.43 5.54
N GLN A 34 -5.54 -4.65 5.33
CA GLN A 34 -4.12 -4.87 5.01
C GLN A 34 -3.71 -4.19 3.71
N ASN A 35 -4.53 -4.31 2.66
CA ASN A 35 -4.20 -3.72 1.36
C ASN A 35 -4.05 -2.19 1.43
N LYS A 36 -4.88 -1.52 2.23
CA LYS A 36 -4.76 -0.07 2.47
C LYS A 36 -3.43 0.27 3.17
N GLN A 37 -3.06 -0.50 4.19
CA GLN A 37 -1.80 -0.30 4.91
C GLN A 37 -0.58 -0.56 4.03
N THR A 38 -0.58 -1.65 3.26
CA THR A 38 0.49 -1.96 2.31
C THR A 38 0.62 -0.87 1.25
N ALA A 39 -0.49 -0.37 0.70
CA ALA A 39 -0.45 0.73 -0.27
C ALA A 39 0.17 2.01 0.32
N PHE A 40 -0.18 2.36 1.56
CA PHE A 40 0.41 3.50 2.26
C PHE A 40 1.93 3.34 2.44
N ILE A 41 2.38 2.19 2.95
CA ILE A 41 3.80 1.90 3.16
C ILE A 41 4.57 1.94 1.82
N PHE A 42 3.98 1.40 0.75
CA PHE A 42 4.60 1.41 -0.57
C PHE A 42 4.72 2.83 -1.14
N GLN A 43 3.72 3.69 -0.93
CA GLN A 43 3.79 5.11 -1.33
C GLN A 43 4.81 5.89 -0.49
N GLN A 44 4.89 5.61 0.81
CA GLN A 44 5.94 6.15 1.69
C GLN A 44 7.34 5.79 1.17
N GLN A 45 7.60 4.51 0.88
CA GLN A 45 8.89 4.07 0.36
C GLN A 45 9.26 4.73 -0.97
N GLN A 46 8.33 4.82 -1.92
CA GLN A 46 8.55 5.55 -3.17
C GLN A 46 8.84 7.03 -2.93
N SER A 47 8.14 7.68 -2.00
CA SER A 47 8.40 9.08 -1.68
C SER A 47 9.81 9.30 -1.13
N LEU A 48 10.32 8.36 -0.32
CA LEU A 48 11.70 8.41 0.18
C LEU A 48 12.73 8.27 -0.96
N GLN A 49 12.54 7.33 -1.88
CA GLN A 49 13.40 7.17 -3.06
C GLN A 49 13.41 8.42 -3.94
N LEU A 50 12.24 9.05 -4.14
CA LEU A 50 12.16 10.33 -4.84
C LEU A 50 12.93 11.40 -4.10
N ALA A 51 12.82 11.45 -2.77
CA ALA A 51 13.53 12.42 -1.96
C ALA A 51 15.07 12.24 -2.04
N GLU A 52 15.56 11.01 -2.00
CA GLU A 52 16.99 10.69 -2.22
C GLU A 52 17.47 11.19 -3.58
N ASN A 53 16.69 10.98 -4.63
CA ASN A 53 17.00 11.49 -5.97
C ASN A 53 17.08 13.03 -6.00
N GLN A 54 16.18 13.73 -5.31
CA GLN A 54 16.24 15.20 -5.24
C GLN A 54 17.47 15.69 -4.48
N ILE A 55 17.86 15.01 -3.39
CA ILE A 55 19.09 15.33 -2.67
C ILE A 55 20.29 15.13 -3.61
N ALA A 56 20.34 14.05 -4.38
CA ALA A 56 21.39 13.81 -5.37
C ALA A 56 21.45 14.91 -6.45
N LEU A 57 20.30 15.38 -6.95
CA LEU A 57 20.24 16.51 -7.89
C LEU A 57 20.80 17.79 -7.28
N ILE A 58 20.42 18.11 -6.04
CA ILE A 58 20.94 19.29 -5.32
C ILE A 58 22.46 19.18 -5.12
N MET A 59 22.97 18.01 -4.74
CA MET A 59 24.41 17.77 -4.60
C MET A 59 25.16 17.88 -5.94
N ALA A 60 24.51 17.53 -7.05
CA ALA A 60 25.01 17.70 -8.41
C ALA A 60 24.82 19.12 -8.96
N ASN A 61 24.35 20.07 -8.14
CA ASN A 61 24.04 21.46 -8.51
C ASN A 61 23.02 21.57 -9.67
N LYS A 62 22.09 20.61 -9.74
CA LYS A 62 20.96 20.58 -10.69
C LYS A 62 19.69 21.14 -10.05
N PRO A 63 18.76 21.68 -10.85
CA PRO A 63 17.49 22.16 -10.33
C PRO A 63 16.68 21.00 -9.73
N CYS A 64 16.01 21.26 -8.61
CA CYS A 64 15.05 20.33 -8.03
C CYS A 64 13.79 20.26 -8.89
N GLU A 65 13.22 19.06 -9.00
CA GLU A 65 11.96 18.84 -9.70
C GLU A 65 10.77 19.12 -8.76
N ASN A 66 9.72 19.76 -9.27
CA ASN A 66 8.55 20.14 -8.45
C ASN A 66 7.40 19.11 -8.50
N GLU A 67 7.36 18.26 -9.52
CA GLU A 67 6.32 17.25 -9.69
C GLU A 67 6.88 16.04 -10.46
N ILE A 68 6.61 14.85 -9.95
CA ILE A 68 6.98 13.58 -10.59
C ILE A 68 5.76 12.68 -10.67
N ARG A 69 5.51 12.11 -11.85
CA ARG A 69 4.44 11.12 -12.07
C ARG A 69 5.06 9.74 -12.25
N GLN A 70 4.79 8.82 -11.33
CA GLN A 70 5.26 7.44 -11.38
C GLN A 70 4.14 6.48 -11.00
N ASN A 71 4.02 5.35 -11.71
CA ASN A 71 3.02 4.32 -11.44
C ASN A 71 1.58 4.87 -11.36
N ASN A 72 1.25 5.83 -12.24
CA ASN A 72 -0.03 6.53 -12.26
C ASN A 72 -0.35 7.37 -10.99
N LEU A 73 0.63 7.55 -10.11
CA LEU A 73 0.58 8.40 -8.93
C LEU A 73 1.35 9.70 -9.20
N THR A 74 0.90 10.79 -8.58
CA THR A 74 1.50 12.10 -8.70
C THR A 74 2.12 12.50 -7.38
N PHE A 75 3.41 12.82 -7.41
CA PHE A 75 4.19 13.26 -6.25
C PHE A 75 4.55 14.73 -6.43
N LYS A 76 4.16 15.57 -5.48
CA LYS A 76 4.53 16.99 -5.47
C LYS A 76 5.72 17.19 -4.56
N ILE A 77 6.74 17.86 -5.06
CA ILE A 77 8.02 18.02 -4.39
C ILE A 77 8.22 19.50 -4.12
N GLU A 78 8.56 19.83 -2.88
CA GLU A 78 8.94 21.17 -2.46
C GLU A 78 10.35 21.09 -1.87
N CYS A 79 11.32 21.56 -2.64
CA CYS A 79 12.69 21.76 -2.18
C CYS A 79 12.84 23.18 -1.61
N ARG A 80 13.04 23.28 -0.29
CA ARG A 80 13.47 24.53 0.35
C ARG A 80 14.90 24.36 0.86
N SER A 81 15.54 25.47 1.21
CA SER A 81 16.94 25.49 1.62
C SER A 81 17.28 24.55 2.78
N ASN A 82 16.33 24.29 3.68
CA ASN A 82 16.52 23.46 4.89
C ASN A 82 15.54 22.29 5.04
N GLU A 83 14.62 22.11 4.09
CA GLU A 83 13.61 21.06 4.14
C GLU A 83 13.26 20.57 2.74
N LEU A 84 13.10 19.25 2.61
CA LEU A 84 12.60 18.58 1.41
C LEU A 84 11.28 17.92 1.75
N LYS A 85 10.21 18.33 1.08
CA LYS A 85 8.87 17.81 1.30
C LYS A 85 8.37 17.11 0.05
N VAL A 86 7.91 15.87 0.20
CA VAL A 86 7.29 15.10 -0.89
C VAL A 86 5.87 14.72 -0.47
N ARG A 87 4.88 15.21 -1.21
CA ARG A 87 3.46 14.95 -0.98
C ARG A 87 2.94 13.94 -1.99
N PHE A 88 2.12 13.00 -1.52
CA PHE A 88 1.48 11.95 -2.32
C PHE A 88 0.01 11.77 -1.89
N ALA A 89 -0.74 10.97 -2.63
CA ALA A 89 -2.19 10.86 -2.44
C ALA A 89 -2.62 10.47 -1.02
N SER A 90 -1.84 9.60 -0.35
CA SER A 90 -2.16 9.13 1.00
C SER A 90 -1.35 9.80 2.12
N GLY A 91 -0.58 10.86 1.85
CA GLY A 91 0.21 11.54 2.89
C GLY A 91 1.35 12.40 2.39
N GLU A 92 2.29 12.68 3.28
CA GLU A 92 3.50 13.44 2.98
C GLU A 92 4.68 12.95 3.83
N ILE A 93 5.89 13.10 3.27
CA ILE A 93 7.13 13.00 4.02
C ILE A 93 7.83 14.35 4.04
N VAL A 94 8.48 14.65 5.15
CA VAL A 94 9.29 15.86 5.33
C VAL A 94 10.66 15.42 5.84
N LEU A 95 11.69 15.67 5.04
CA LEU A 95 13.08 15.45 5.42
C LEU A 95 13.69 16.81 5.75
N LYS A 96 14.15 16.97 6.98
CA LYS A 96 14.95 18.14 7.35
C LYS A 96 16.38 17.92 6.90
N LYS A 97 16.95 18.96 6.31
CA LYS A 97 18.34 18.96 5.89
C LYS A 97 19.19 19.29 7.11
N ASP A 98 19.49 18.29 7.94
CA ASP A 98 20.55 18.40 8.95
C ASP A 98 21.89 18.24 8.21
N LEU A 99 22.30 19.28 7.45
CA LEU A 99 23.62 19.34 6.81
C LEU A 99 24.64 19.96 7.76
#